data_AF-A0A7G6ZAN4-F1
#
_entry.id   AF-A0A7G6ZAN4-F1
#
_cell.length_a   1.000
_cell.length_b   1.000
_cell.length_c   1.000
_cell.angle_alpha   90.00
_cell.angle_beta   90.00
_cell.angle_gamma   90.00
#
_symmetry.space_group_name_H-M   'P 1'
#
loop_
_entity.id
_entity.type
_entity.pdbx_description
1 polymer ?
#
loop_
_entity_poly.entity_id
_entity_poly.type
_entity_poly.pdbx_seq_one_letter_code
_entity_poly.pdbx_strand_id
1 'polypeptide(L)'
;MSNVRLSVVAASVMVTLALSGCASVGAGAHLPKAASSSTPATDRFTAPDLGAKPAPAAPLTDAEAETAHLAEADREWADLVAVHPSAVRPAVALIAYDTGTPLFAASVQCMTQAGYHAALAPEGNGWESSGPTVESGDVPEDDATAYAVASYVCAVQHSSRPEPPYTPDELRYVYRYLDQYLVPCWTHYGFTVRTGAPGLDAYLASHGAWYPQRSGSGSISETEINTACPVRTPLRER
;
A
#
# COMPACT_ATOMS: atom_id res chain seq x y z
N MET A 1 25.89 14.78 -59.46
CA MET A 1 25.42 14.38 -60.81
C MET A 1 24.14 13.57 -60.63
N SER A 2 23.13 13.82 -61.46
CA SER A 2 21.80 13.22 -61.33
C SER A 2 21.77 11.71 -61.61
N ASN A 3 20.76 11.03 -61.07
CA ASN A 3 19.75 10.20 -61.77
C ASN A 3 19.08 9.26 -60.75
N VAL A 4 17.82 8.83 -60.79
CA VAL A 4 16.57 9.08 -61.54
C VAL A 4 15.53 8.25 -60.75
N ARG A 5 14.25 8.67 -60.66
CA ARG A 5 13.20 7.88 -59.99
C ARG A 5 12.73 6.73 -60.89
N LEU A 6 12.29 5.62 -60.30
CA LEU A 6 11.32 4.71 -60.96
C LEU A 6 10.32 4.17 -59.93
N SER A 7 9.04 4.45 -60.16
CA SER A 7 7.92 3.85 -59.43
C SER A 7 7.39 2.64 -60.20
N VAL A 8 7.03 1.56 -59.51
CA VAL A 8 6.23 0.48 -60.11
C VAL A 8 5.03 0.20 -59.21
N VAL A 9 3.84 0.48 -59.74
CA VAL A 9 2.56 0.01 -59.22
C VAL A 9 2.21 -1.27 -59.99
N ALA A 10 1.80 -2.33 -59.30
CA ALA A 10 1.24 -3.53 -59.91
C ALA A 10 -0.07 -3.89 -59.18
N ALA A 11 -1.10 -4.22 -59.95
CA ALA A 11 -2.47 -4.31 -59.47
C ALA A 11 -3.06 -5.73 -59.57
N SER A 12 -4.00 -6.01 -58.67
CA SER A 12 -5.22 -6.83 -58.86
C SER A 12 -5.13 -8.21 -59.51
N VAL A 13 -5.57 -9.24 -58.77
CA VAL A 13 -6.49 -10.26 -59.31
C VAL A 13 -7.61 -10.51 -58.28
N MET A 14 -8.86 -10.30 -58.70
CA MET A 14 -10.04 -10.77 -57.96
C MET A 14 -10.30 -12.25 -58.29
N VAL A 15 -10.78 -13.03 -57.33
CA VAL A 15 -11.56 -14.24 -57.62
C VAL A 15 -12.89 -14.15 -56.90
N THR A 16 -13.94 -13.87 -57.66
CA THR A 16 -15.33 -13.93 -57.23
C THR A 16 -15.92 -15.29 -57.61
N LEU A 17 -16.53 -15.98 -56.65
CA LEU A 17 -17.43 -17.12 -56.88
C LEU A 17 -18.67 -16.93 -56.00
N ALA A 18 -19.83 -16.80 -56.64
CA ALA A 18 -21.12 -16.61 -55.98
C ALA A 18 -21.94 -17.92 -55.96
N LEU A 19 -23.03 -17.87 -55.18
CA LEU A 19 -24.23 -18.74 -55.13
C LEU A 19 -24.25 -19.87 -54.09
N SER A 20 -25.35 -20.08 -53.33
CA SER A 20 -26.49 -19.20 -53.00
C SER A 20 -27.25 -19.73 -51.77
N GLY A 21 -28.15 -18.95 -51.15
CA GLY A 21 -28.99 -19.49 -50.06
C GLY A 21 -29.86 -18.51 -49.25
N CYS A 22 -31.16 -18.50 -49.55
CA CYS A 22 -32.32 -18.14 -48.69
C CYS A 22 -32.21 -17.01 -47.66
N ALA A 23 -32.90 -15.90 -47.94
CA ALA A 23 -33.40 -15.01 -46.89
C ALA A 23 -34.59 -15.64 -46.15
N SER A 24 -34.61 -15.54 -44.83
CA SER A 24 -35.83 -15.67 -44.03
C SER A 24 -35.80 -14.72 -42.84
N VAL A 25 -36.95 -14.09 -42.56
CA VAL A 25 -37.14 -13.11 -41.49
C VAL A 25 -37.44 -13.84 -40.18
N GLY A 26 -36.81 -13.45 -39.07
CA GLY A 26 -37.17 -14.01 -37.76
C GLY A 26 -36.37 -13.50 -36.57
N ALA A 27 -37.07 -12.84 -35.65
CA ALA A 27 -36.75 -12.64 -34.23
C ALA A 27 -35.32 -12.18 -33.84
N GLY A 28 -35.24 -10.97 -33.29
CA GLY A 28 -34.10 -10.56 -32.47
C GLY A 28 -34.02 -11.39 -31.19
N ALA A 29 -33.23 -12.46 -31.22
CA ALA A 29 -32.78 -13.13 -30.02
C ALA A 29 -31.72 -12.25 -29.35
N HIS A 30 -32.17 -11.40 -28.41
CA HIS A 30 -31.26 -10.89 -27.39
C HIS A 30 -30.64 -12.10 -26.70
N LEU A 31 -29.34 -12.33 -26.94
CA LEU A 31 -28.53 -13.14 -26.05
C LEU A 31 -28.81 -12.64 -24.63
N PRO A 32 -29.23 -13.50 -23.68
CA PRO A 32 -29.38 -13.07 -22.31
C PRO A 32 -28.01 -12.57 -21.86
N LYS A 33 -27.91 -11.24 -21.68
CA LYS A 33 -26.78 -10.62 -20.99
C LYS A 33 -26.62 -11.41 -19.72
N ALA A 34 -25.48 -12.11 -19.58
CA ALA A 34 -25.20 -12.93 -18.41
C ALA A 34 -25.51 -12.07 -17.19
N ALA A 35 -26.54 -12.46 -16.44
CA ALA A 35 -26.91 -11.72 -15.27
C ALA A 35 -25.67 -11.72 -14.38
N SER A 36 -25.14 -10.54 -14.08
CA SER A 36 -24.10 -10.41 -13.07
C SER A 36 -24.63 -11.09 -11.83
N SER A 37 -24.05 -12.24 -11.49
CA SER A 37 -24.46 -13.02 -10.32
C SER A 37 -24.09 -12.20 -9.10
N SER A 38 -24.99 -11.29 -8.71
CA SER A 38 -24.92 -10.60 -7.43
C SER A 38 -25.09 -11.67 -6.36
N THR A 39 -23.96 -12.11 -5.79
CA THR A 39 -23.93 -13.04 -4.66
C THR A 39 -24.95 -12.57 -3.62
N PRO A 40 -25.86 -13.43 -3.14
CA PRO A 40 -26.81 -13.05 -2.12
C PRO A 40 -26.11 -12.44 -0.91
N ALA A 41 -26.72 -11.41 -0.31
CA ALA A 41 -26.13 -10.66 0.81
C ALA A 41 -25.84 -11.50 2.09
N THR A 42 -26.20 -12.79 2.07
CA THR A 42 -25.96 -13.79 3.12
C THR A 42 -24.55 -14.38 3.15
N ASP A 43 -23.69 -14.14 2.15
CA ASP A 43 -22.30 -14.64 2.13
C ASP A 43 -21.26 -13.60 2.63
N ARG A 44 -21.67 -12.79 3.62
CA ARG A 44 -20.77 -11.84 4.29
C ARG A 44 -20.17 -12.48 5.52
N PHE A 45 -18.85 -12.34 5.68
CA PHE A 45 -18.19 -12.74 6.92
C PHE A 45 -18.83 -12.01 8.12
N THR A 46 -19.16 -12.75 9.17
CA THR A 46 -19.73 -12.18 10.40
C THR A 46 -18.61 -12.02 11.42
N ALA A 47 -18.35 -10.78 11.84
CA ALA A 47 -17.35 -10.49 12.85
C ALA A 47 -17.70 -11.18 14.19
N PRO A 48 -16.77 -11.88 14.86
CA PRO A 48 -16.97 -12.32 16.23
C PRO A 48 -16.98 -11.13 17.19
N ASP A 49 -17.57 -11.35 18.36
CA ASP A 49 -17.42 -10.41 19.49
C ASP A 49 -15.98 -10.47 20.02
N LEU A 50 -15.23 -9.39 19.84
CA LEU A 50 -13.85 -9.23 20.34
C LEU A 50 -13.83 -8.72 21.79
N GLY A 51 -14.99 -8.51 22.41
CA GLY A 51 -15.16 -7.85 23.70
C GLY A 51 -14.98 -6.33 23.61
N ALA A 52 -15.02 -5.68 24.77
CA ALA A 52 -14.87 -4.23 24.86
C ALA A 52 -13.53 -3.76 24.26
N LYS A 53 -13.60 -2.72 23.41
CA LYS A 53 -12.44 -1.97 22.94
C LYS A 53 -11.79 -1.25 24.15
N PRO A 54 -10.48 -1.44 24.40
CA PRO A 54 -9.79 -0.71 25.48
C PRO A 54 -9.72 0.79 25.17
N ALA A 55 -9.59 1.60 26.21
CA ALA A 55 -9.25 3.01 26.05
C ALA A 55 -7.84 3.12 25.41
N PRO A 56 -7.63 4.03 24.46
CA PRO A 56 -6.30 4.24 23.88
C PRO A 56 -5.34 4.79 24.94
N ALA A 57 -4.05 4.49 24.77
CA ALA A 57 -2.99 5.12 25.55
C ALA A 57 -3.09 6.66 25.51
N ALA A 58 -2.76 7.32 26.63
CA ALA A 58 -2.73 8.77 26.68
C ALA A 58 -1.70 9.34 25.68
N PRO A 59 -2.01 10.41 24.93
CA PRO A 59 -1.06 11.02 24.00
C PRO A 59 0.23 11.45 24.70
N LEU A 60 1.36 11.29 24.02
CA LEU A 60 2.67 11.76 24.49
C LEU A 60 2.66 13.28 24.69
N THR A 61 3.27 13.75 25.79
CA THR A 61 3.61 15.16 25.98
C THR A 61 4.60 15.63 24.90
N ASP A 62 4.77 16.94 24.73
CA ASP A 62 5.70 17.46 23.71
C ASP A 62 7.15 17.02 23.94
N ALA A 63 7.58 16.92 25.20
CA ALA A 63 8.93 16.44 25.54
C ALA A 63 9.11 14.94 25.25
N GLU A 64 8.09 14.13 25.47
CA GLU A 64 8.12 12.69 25.14
C GLU A 64 8.05 12.47 23.62
N ALA A 65 7.23 13.24 22.91
CA ALA A 65 7.15 13.20 21.45
C ALA A 65 8.50 13.60 20.81
N GLU A 66 9.13 14.68 21.28
CA GLU A 66 10.46 15.11 20.83
C GLU A 66 11.52 14.04 21.12
N THR A 67 11.51 13.46 22.32
CA THR A 67 12.45 12.38 22.68
C THR A 67 12.27 11.16 21.78
N ALA A 68 11.02 10.78 21.48
CA ALA A 68 10.71 9.67 20.58
C ALA A 68 11.12 9.96 19.12
N HIS A 69 10.89 11.18 18.64
CA HIS A 69 11.29 11.62 17.30
C HIS A 69 12.82 11.60 17.13
N LEU A 70 13.57 12.12 18.11
CA LEU A 70 15.05 12.09 18.07
C LEU A 70 15.60 10.65 18.15
N ALA A 71 15.00 9.78 18.97
CA ALA A 71 15.38 8.37 19.04
C ALA A 71 15.10 7.62 17.72
N GLU A 72 14.03 7.98 17.01
CA GLU A 72 13.74 7.45 15.67
C GLU A 72 14.75 7.95 14.63
N ALA A 73 15.05 9.25 14.63
CA ALA A 73 16.07 9.82 13.73
C ALA A 73 17.48 9.25 14.00
N ASP A 74 17.81 8.88 15.24
CA ASP A 74 19.05 8.17 15.56
C ASP A 74 19.05 6.73 15.01
N ARG A 75 17.90 6.04 15.07
CA ARG A 75 17.72 4.68 14.54
C ARG A 75 17.79 4.64 13.02
N GLU A 76 17.01 5.49 12.33
CA GLU A 76 17.04 5.60 10.87
C GLU A 76 18.44 5.95 10.36
N TRP A 77 19.17 6.83 11.06
CA TRP A 77 20.54 7.15 10.69
C TRP A 77 21.50 5.97 10.86
N ALA A 78 21.35 5.16 11.91
CA ALA A 78 22.15 3.96 12.12
C ALA A 78 21.90 2.90 11.02
N ASP A 79 20.64 2.68 10.66
CA ASP A 79 20.25 1.78 9.57
C ASP A 79 20.78 2.29 8.20
N LEU A 80 20.72 3.61 7.95
CA LEU A 80 21.29 4.24 6.76
C LEU A 80 22.80 4.02 6.66
N VAL A 81 23.55 4.26 7.74
CA VAL A 81 25.03 4.07 7.75
C VAL A 81 25.44 2.61 7.60
N ALA A 82 24.61 1.65 8.03
CA ALA A 82 24.86 0.23 7.80
C ALA A 82 24.85 -0.15 6.31
N VAL A 83 24.09 0.58 5.48
CA VAL A 83 24.02 0.40 4.01
C VAL A 83 24.95 1.38 3.27
N HIS A 84 25.13 2.59 3.80
CA HIS A 84 25.94 3.68 3.22
C HIS A 84 27.03 4.16 4.20
N PRO A 85 28.14 3.42 4.41
CA PRO A 85 29.14 3.74 5.43
C PRO A 85 29.89 5.07 5.24
N SER A 86 29.82 5.67 4.06
CA SER A 86 30.41 6.98 3.74
C SER A 86 29.45 8.16 4.00
N ALA A 87 28.20 7.90 4.41
CA ALA A 87 27.22 8.95 4.66
C ALA A 87 27.61 9.81 5.88
N VAL A 88 27.43 11.13 5.77
CA VAL A 88 27.72 12.10 6.83
C VAL A 88 26.39 12.64 7.36
N ARG A 89 26.18 12.58 8.68
CA ARG A 89 24.90 12.97 9.28
C ARG A 89 24.65 14.47 9.11
N PRO A 90 23.56 14.88 8.44
CA PRO A 90 23.20 16.29 8.38
C PRO A 90 22.64 16.75 9.72
N ALA A 91 22.90 18.01 10.08
CA ALA A 91 22.20 18.67 11.17
C ALA A 91 20.80 19.06 10.67
N VAL A 92 19.78 18.33 11.13
CA VAL A 92 18.38 18.49 10.72
C VAL A 92 17.50 18.48 11.99
N ALA A 93 16.43 19.25 11.96
CA ALA A 93 15.43 19.32 13.01
C ALA A 93 14.03 19.22 12.39
N LEU A 94 13.07 18.73 13.18
CA LEU A 94 11.66 18.75 12.85
C LEU A 94 11.19 20.19 12.55
N ILE A 95 10.45 20.39 11.46
CA ILE A 95 9.84 21.70 11.15
C ILE A 95 8.53 21.87 11.93
N ALA A 96 7.67 20.86 11.85
CA ALA A 96 6.47 20.69 12.66
C ALA A 96 6.03 19.22 12.56
N TYR A 97 5.27 18.73 13.53
CA TYR A 97 4.56 17.46 13.35
C TYR A 97 3.37 17.65 12.41
N ASP A 98 3.32 16.86 11.34
CA ASP A 98 2.16 16.84 10.45
C ASP A 98 0.97 16.15 11.14
N THR A 99 -0.22 16.76 11.00
CA THR A 99 -1.47 16.26 11.61
C THR A 99 -2.47 15.77 10.54
N GLY A 100 -2.00 15.16 9.45
CA GLY A 100 -2.85 14.57 8.42
C GLY A 100 -2.14 14.33 7.08
N THR A 101 -2.91 14.35 5.99
CA THR A 101 -2.45 14.21 4.59
C THR A 101 -1.30 15.13 4.13
N PRO A 102 -1.03 16.32 4.73
CA PRO A 102 0.11 17.15 4.32
C PRO A 102 1.47 16.45 4.32
N LEU A 103 1.70 15.45 5.18
CA LEU A 103 3.02 14.82 5.34
C LEU A 103 3.60 14.29 4.03
N PHE A 104 2.84 13.48 3.28
CA PHE A 104 3.37 12.91 2.04
C PHE A 104 3.60 13.97 0.95
N ALA A 105 2.76 15.03 0.91
CA ALA A 105 2.97 16.15 0.00
C ALA A 105 4.22 16.98 0.39
N ALA A 106 4.47 17.17 1.69
CA ALA A 106 5.65 17.83 2.20
C ALA A 106 6.92 17.00 1.95
N SER A 107 6.87 15.67 2.13
CA SER A 107 7.96 14.76 1.76
C SER A 107 8.28 14.80 0.26
N VAL A 108 7.25 14.76 -0.61
CA VAL A 108 7.41 14.94 -2.07
C VAL A 108 8.07 16.29 -2.39
N GLN A 109 7.60 17.37 -1.77
CA GLN A 109 8.15 18.71 -1.98
C GLN A 109 9.61 18.80 -1.51
N CYS A 110 9.94 18.23 -0.35
CA CYS A 110 11.30 18.19 0.18
C CYS A 110 12.26 17.42 -0.74
N MET A 111 11.86 16.23 -1.21
CA MET A 111 12.67 15.46 -2.17
C MET A 111 12.83 16.19 -3.52
N THR A 112 11.78 16.86 -3.99
CA THR A 112 11.84 17.72 -5.20
C THR A 112 12.82 18.89 -5.01
N GLN A 113 12.84 19.51 -3.83
CA GLN A 113 13.79 20.57 -3.49
C GLN A 113 15.23 20.06 -3.33
N ALA A 114 15.41 18.80 -2.93
CA ALA A 114 16.70 18.10 -2.94
C ALA A 114 17.17 17.67 -4.35
N GLY A 115 16.33 17.85 -5.39
CA GLY A 115 16.67 17.58 -6.79
C GLY A 115 16.16 16.23 -7.31
N TYR A 116 15.36 15.48 -6.54
CA TYR A 116 14.85 14.17 -6.93
C TYR A 116 13.39 14.24 -7.39
N HIS A 117 13.06 13.52 -8.46
CA HIS A 117 11.69 13.43 -8.98
C HIS A 117 10.82 12.53 -8.09
N ALA A 118 10.16 13.15 -7.11
CA ALA A 118 9.21 12.49 -6.23
C ALA A 118 7.76 12.76 -6.64
N ALA A 119 6.91 11.76 -6.50
CA ALA A 119 5.46 11.85 -6.66
C ALA A 119 4.76 11.05 -5.54
N LEU A 120 3.45 11.25 -5.38
CA LEU A 120 2.64 10.30 -4.62
C LEU A 120 2.38 9.07 -5.50
N ALA A 121 2.47 7.87 -4.93
CA ALA A 121 2.08 6.67 -5.65
C ALA A 121 0.60 6.74 -6.08
N PRO A 122 0.22 6.19 -7.24
CA PRO A 122 -1.17 6.10 -7.64
C PRO A 122 -2.00 5.32 -6.61
N GLU A 123 -3.16 5.85 -6.21
CA GLU A 123 -4.06 5.16 -5.28
C GLU A 123 -4.55 3.82 -5.89
N GLY A 124 -4.06 2.68 -5.39
CA GLY A 124 -4.50 1.37 -5.93
C GLY A 124 -4.07 0.09 -5.22
N ASN A 125 -3.03 0.11 -4.38
CA ASN A 125 -2.36 -1.10 -3.86
C ASN A 125 -2.37 -1.24 -2.32
N GLY A 126 -3.31 -0.57 -1.65
CA GLY A 126 -3.52 -0.70 -0.21
C GLY A 126 -2.55 0.13 0.63
N TRP A 127 -2.39 -0.23 1.91
CA TRP A 127 -1.59 0.54 2.88
C TRP A 127 -0.12 0.67 2.48
N GLU A 128 0.42 -0.30 1.73
CA GLU A 128 1.82 -0.38 1.31
C GLU A 128 2.21 0.68 0.26
N SER A 129 1.31 1.62 -0.07
CA SER A 129 1.39 2.39 -1.32
C SER A 129 0.82 3.81 -1.23
N SER A 130 0.77 4.39 -0.03
CA SER A 130 0.36 5.80 0.16
C SER A 130 1.54 6.75 0.43
N GLY A 131 2.78 6.25 0.41
CA GLY A 131 3.98 7.07 0.63
C GLY A 131 4.44 7.83 -0.62
N PRO A 132 5.38 8.79 -0.47
CA PRO A 132 6.13 9.34 -1.58
C PRO A 132 6.90 8.23 -2.29
N THR A 133 6.69 8.11 -3.60
CA THR A 133 7.50 7.27 -4.49
C THR A 133 8.35 8.16 -5.37
N VAL A 134 9.64 7.86 -5.42
CA VAL A 134 10.53 8.39 -6.46
C VAL A 134 10.41 7.47 -7.66
N GLU A 135 10.31 8.04 -8.86
CA GLU A 135 10.11 7.23 -10.06
C GLU A 135 11.30 6.28 -10.28
N SER A 136 10.99 5.01 -10.57
CA SER A 136 11.98 3.94 -10.59
C SER A 136 12.95 4.11 -11.77
N GLY A 137 14.11 4.68 -11.51
CA GLY A 137 15.17 4.92 -12.50
C GLY A 137 15.90 6.26 -12.34
N ASP A 138 15.37 7.19 -11.55
CA ASP A 138 15.86 8.58 -11.49
C ASP A 138 17.02 8.84 -10.51
N VAL A 139 17.51 7.80 -9.82
CA VAL A 139 18.66 7.89 -8.91
C VAL A 139 19.82 7.07 -9.50
N PRO A 140 20.87 7.72 -10.05
CA PRO A 140 22.11 7.04 -10.43
C PRO A 140 22.74 6.28 -9.25
N GLU A 141 23.41 5.16 -9.50
CA GLU A 141 24.08 4.39 -8.43
C GLU A 141 25.12 5.25 -7.67
N ASP A 142 25.82 6.13 -8.37
CA ASP A 142 26.78 7.09 -7.78
C ASP A 142 26.10 8.09 -6.80
N ASP A 143 24.82 8.40 -7.01
CA ASP A 143 24.03 9.31 -6.18
C ASP A 143 23.26 8.60 -5.05
N ALA A 144 23.27 7.27 -4.99
CA ALA A 144 22.46 6.49 -4.04
C ALA A 144 22.68 6.90 -2.57
N THR A 145 23.91 7.28 -2.20
CA THR A 145 24.22 7.77 -0.84
C THR A 145 23.66 9.19 -0.60
N ALA A 146 23.75 10.08 -1.58
CA ALA A 146 23.18 11.42 -1.48
C ALA A 146 21.64 11.36 -1.39
N TYR A 147 21.04 10.46 -2.17
CA TYR A 147 19.61 10.17 -2.16
C TYR A 147 19.12 9.63 -0.81
N ALA A 148 19.85 8.67 -0.21
CA ALA A 148 19.53 8.15 1.12
C ALA A 148 19.59 9.26 2.18
N VAL A 149 20.62 10.12 2.14
CA VAL A 149 20.76 11.26 3.06
C VAL A 149 19.65 12.30 2.86
N ALA A 150 19.24 12.60 1.62
CA ALA A 150 18.11 13.49 1.34
C ALA A 150 16.79 12.90 1.86
N SER A 151 16.56 11.61 1.65
CA SER A 151 15.38 10.89 2.16
C SER A 151 15.29 10.96 3.69
N TYR A 152 16.42 10.75 4.38
CA TYR A 152 16.54 10.92 5.83
C TYR A 152 16.23 12.36 6.27
N VAL A 153 16.78 13.39 5.61
CA VAL A 153 16.49 14.79 5.93
C VAL A 153 15.00 15.09 5.84
N CYS A 154 14.34 14.62 4.77
CA CYS A 154 12.91 14.85 4.58
C CYS A 154 12.05 14.09 5.59
N ALA A 155 12.42 12.86 5.97
CA ALA A 155 11.73 12.09 7.00
C ALA A 155 11.81 12.75 8.39
N VAL A 156 12.97 13.31 8.75
CA VAL A 156 13.14 14.05 10.01
C VAL A 156 12.40 15.39 9.99
N GLN A 157 12.44 16.14 8.89
CA GLN A 157 11.74 17.43 8.79
C GLN A 157 10.22 17.31 8.80
N HIS A 158 9.68 16.26 8.19
CA HIS A 158 8.25 16.02 7.94
C HIS A 158 7.82 14.69 8.55
N SER A 159 7.80 14.65 9.88
CA SER A 159 7.44 13.48 10.67
C SER A 159 6.02 13.59 11.23
N SER A 160 5.29 12.47 11.29
CA SER A 160 4.05 12.41 12.06
C SER A 160 4.37 12.53 13.54
N ARG A 161 3.46 13.09 14.35
CA ARG A 161 3.66 13.07 15.81
C ARG A 161 3.75 11.63 16.31
N PRO A 162 4.84 11.23 17.01
CA PRO A 162 4.95 9.90 17.59
C PRO A 162 3.75 9.59 18.48
N GLU A 163 3.16 8.41 18.28
CA GLU A 163 2.12 7.90 19.16
C GLU A 163 2.72 7.12 20.33
N PRO A 164 2.04 7.08 21.50
CA PRO A 164 2.45 6.20 22.57
C PRO A 164 2.47 4.73 22.12
N PRO A 165 3.36 3.89 22.68
CA PRO A 165 3.28 2.44 22.49
C PRO A 165 1.93 1.91 22.97
N TYR A 166 1.45 0.82 22.36
CA TYR A 166 0.24 0.16 22.82
C TYR A 166 0.40 -0.35 24.26
N THR A 167 -0.60 -0.08 25.09
CA THR A 167 -0.75 -0.72 26.40
C THR A 167 -0.93 -2.24 26.26
N PRO A 168 -0.69 -3.04 27.32
CA PRO A 168 -0.94 -4.48 27.27
C PRO A 168 -2.38 -4.84 26.88
N ASP A 169 -3.37 -4.05 27.27
CA ASP A 169 -4.78 -4.31 26.93
C ASP A 169 -5.11 -3.93 25.48
N GLU A 170 -4.54 -2.84 24.95
CA GLU A 170 -4.56 -2.55 23.51
C GLU A 170 -3.92 -3.69 22.71
N LEU A 171 -2.72 -4.16 23.09
CA LEU A 171 -2.06 -5.30 22.42
C LEU A 171 -2.90 -6.58 22.48
N ARG A 172 -3.52 -6.89 23.62
CA ARG A 172 -4.46 -8.03 23.74
C ARG A 172 -5.67 -7.87 22.81
N TYR A 173 -6.15 -6.65 22.59
CA TYR A 173 -7.24 -6.36 21.65
C TYR A 173 -6.78 -6.47 20.19
N VAL A 174 -5.62 -5.91 19.82
CA VAL A 174 -5.00 -6.10 18.49
C VAL A 174 -4.84 -7.58 18.19
N TYR A 175 -4.27 -8.36 19.12
CA TYR A 175 -4.09 -9.80 18.94
C TYR A 175 -5.41 -10.50 18.59
N ARG A 176 -6.49 -10.25 19.35
CA ARG A 176 -7.82 -10.82 19.05
C ARG A 176 -8.35 -10.34 17.70
N TYR A 177 -8.16 -9.06 17.35
CA TYR A 177 -8.56 -8.55 16.04
C TYR A 177 -7.85 -9.27 14.89
N LEU A 178 -6.53 -9.47 14.99
CA LEU A 178 -5.75 -10.14 13.95
C LEU A 178 -6.07 -11.64 13.87
N ASP A 179 -6.06 -12.34 15.01
CA ASP A 179 -6.20 -13.80 15.12
C ASP A 179 -7.65 -14.29 14.96
N GLN A 180 -8.62 -13.57 15.55
CA GLN A 180 -10.02 -14.01 15.64
C GLN A 180 -10.93 -13.34 14.62
N TYR A 181 -10.63 -12.10 14.18
CA TYR A 181 -11.40 -11.42 13.13
C TYR A 181 -10.71 -11.50 11.76
N LEU A 182 -9.51 -10.94 11.61
CA LEU A 182 -8.89 -10.69 10.30
C LEU A 182 -8.50 -11.99 9.58
N VAL A 183 -7.81 -12.90 10.26
CA VAL A 183 -7.41 -14.21 9.71
C VAL A 183 -8.63 -15.05 9.27
N PRO A 184 -9.69 -15.23 10.09
CA PRO A 184 -10.91 -15.89 9.64
C PRO A 184 -11.66 -15.15 8.52
N CYS A 185 -11.68 -13.81 8.52
CA CYS A 185 -12.32 -13.02 7.47
C CYS A 185 -11.64 -13.24 6.11
N TRP A 186 -10.31 -13.18 6.05
CA TRP A 186 -9.55 -13.52 4.85
C TRP A 186 -9.76 -14.97 4.41
N THR A 187 -9.83 -15.90 5.37
CA THR A 187 -10.08 -17.33 5.10
C THR A 187 -11.47 -17.57 4.51
N HIS A 188 -12.51 -16.85 4.98
CA HIS A 188 -13.87 -16.90 4.43
C HIS A 188 -13.89 -16.52 2.95
N TYR A 189 -13.12 -15.49 2.57
CA TYR A 189 -12.95 -15.09 1.17
C TYR A 189 -11.85 -15.87 0.41
N GLY A 190 -11.45 -17.05 0.91
CA GLY A 190 -10.57 -17.98 0.19
C GLY A 190 -9.08 -17.61 0.13
N PHE A 191 -8.63 -16.59 0.89
CA PHE A 191 -7.21 -16.29 1.00
C PHE A 191 -6.51 -17.23 1.99
N THR A 192 -5.25 -17.57 1.73
CA THR A 192 -4.43 -18.41 2.63
C THR A 192 -3.48 -17.55 3.45
N VAL A 193 -3.50 -17.72 4.77
CA VAL A 193 -2.57 -17.03 5.68
C VAL A 193 -1.26 -17.83 5.82
N ARG A 194 -0.13 -17.16 5.57
CA ARG A 194 1.22 -17.75 5.53
C ARG A 194 1.85 -17.92 6.91
N THR A 195 1.47 -17.07 7.86
CA THR A 195 2.04 -17.01 9.20
C THR A 195 0.97 -17.31 10.24
N GLY A 196 1.10 -18.43 10.95
CA GLY A 196 0.26 -18.72 12.11
C GLY A 196 0.49 -17.68 13.22
N ALA A 197 -0.53 -17.44 14.04
CA ALA A 197 -0.41 -16.54 15.19
C ALA A 197 0.55 -17.12 16.25
N PRO A 198 1.46 -16.32 16.82
CA PRO A 198 2.22 -16.71 18.00
C PRO A 198 1.28 -16.78 19.21
N GLY A 199 1.64 -17.55 20.24
CA GLY A 199 0.91 -17.50 21.50
C GLY A 199 0.87 -16.08 22.08
N LEU A 200 -0.25 -15.69 22.68
CA LEU A 200 -0.50 -14.32 23.17
C LEU A 200 0.63 -13.78 24.06
N ASP A 201 1.23 -14.60 24.92
CA ASP A 201 2.34 -14.14 25.78
C ASP A 201 3.60 -13.80 24.97
N ALA A 202 3.88 -14.53 23.89
CA ALA A 202 4.97 -14.22 22.97
C ALA A 202 4.66 -12.97 22.11
N TYR A 203 3.39 -12.76 21.75
CA TYR A 203 2.93 -11.53 21.11
C TYR A 203 3.14 -10.30 22.02
N LEU A 204 2.78 -10.41 23.30
CA LEU A 204 2.95 -9.34 24.28
C LEU A 204 4.43 -9.08 24.61
N ALA A 205 5.23 -10.14 24.77
CA ALA A 205 6.67 -10.03 25.03
C ALA A 205 7.45 -9.45 23.83
N SER A 206 6.92 -9.56 22.61
CA SER A 206 7.48 -8.94 21.40
C SER A 206 6.84 -7.58 21.08
N HIS A 207 6.10 -6.98 22.03
CA HIS A 207 5.41 -5.68 21.87
C HIS A 207 4.50 -5.60 20.64
N GLY A 208 3.95 -6.74 20.21
CA GLY A 208 3.01 -6.83 19.10
C GLY A 208 3.62 -7.04 17.71
N ALA A 209 4.89 -7.45 17.60
CA ALA A 209 5.63 -7.55 16.34
C ALA A 209 5.09 -8.54 15.28
N TRP A 210 4.04 -9.31 15.56
CA TRP A 210 3.43 -10.21 14.58
C TRP A 210 2.24 -9.54 13.85
N TYR A 211 2.19 -9.76 12.54
CA TYR A 211 1.05 -9.40 11.71
C TYR A 211 0.76 -10.55 10.72
N PRO A 212 -0.51 -10.93 10.48
CA PRO A 212 -0.84 -12.02 9.58
C PRO A 212 -0.59 -11.62 8.13
N GLN A 213 0.11 -12.47 7.37
CA GLN A 213 0.34 -12.26 5.94
C GLN A 213 -0.55 -13.19 5.12
N ARG A 214 -1.41 -12.64 4.26
CA ARG A 214 -2.21 -13.44 3.30
C ARG A 214 -1.49 -13.70 1.98
N SER A 215 -2.04 -14.64 1.21
CA SER A 215 -1.54 -15.06 -0.12
C SER A 215 -2.63 -15.76 -0.92
N GLY A 216 -2.39 -15.89 -2.23
CA GLY A 216 -3.35 -16.42 -3.20
C GLY A 216 -4.36 -15.37 -3.66
N SER A 217 -5.15 -15.73 -4.66
CA SER A 217 -6.30 -14.95 -5.14
C SER A 217 -7.57 -15.48 -4.48
N GLY A 218 -8.18 -14.68 -3.59
CA GLY A 218 -9.46 -15.01 -2.98
C GLY A 218 -10.65 -14.88 -3.94
N SER A 219 -11.86 -15.03 -3.40
CA SER A 219 -13.12 -14.98 -4.16
C SER A 219 -13.60 -13.56 -4.51
N ILE A 220 -12.95 -12.53 -3.98
CA ILE A 220 -13.27 -11.10 -4.21
C ILE A 220 -11.98 -10.31 -4.52
N SER A 221 -12.13 -9.13 -5.12
CA SER A 221 -10.99 -8.29 -5.52
C SER A 221 -10.26 -7.65 -4.33
N GLU A 222 -9.05 -7.14 -4.59
CA GLU A 222 -8.22 -6.45 -3.59
C GLU A 222 -8.90 -5.22 -2.96
N THR A 223 -9.70 -4.48 -3.73
CA THR A 223 -10.49 -3.34 -3.20
C THR A 223 -11.64 -3.83 -2.31
N GLU A 224 -12.30 -4.92 -2.71
CA GLU A 224 -13.42 -5.49 -1.97
C GLU A 224 -12.97 -6.17 -0.67
N ILE A 225 -11.86 -6.91 -0.66
CA ILE A 225 -11.34 -7.56 0.55
C ILE A 225 -10.87 -6.54 1.59
N ASN A 226 -10.27 -5.42 1.18
CA ASN A 226 -9.89 -4.35 2.12
C ASN A 226 -11.11 -3.64 2.72
N THR A 227 -12.29 -3.74 2.08
CA THR A 227 -13.56 -3.22 2.60
C THR A 227 -14.28 -4.26 3.48
N ALA A 228 -14.26 -5.54 3.08
CA ALA A 228 -14.93 -6.63 3.80
C ALA A 228 -14.16 -7.12 5.04
N CYS A 229 -12.82 -7.06 4.98
CA CYS A 229 -11.88 -7.44 6.02
C CYS A 229 -10.86 -6.30 6.22
N PRO A 230 -11.24 -5.19 6.88
CA PRO A 230 -10.34 -4.05 7.06
C PRO A 230 -9.04 -4.45 7.73
N VAL A 231 -7.93 -3.98 7.19
CA VAL A 231 -6.58 -4.29 7.70
C VAL A 231 -6.17 -3.38 8.86
N ARG A 232 -6.84 -2.23 9.01
CA ARG A 232 -6.62 -1.29 10.10
C ARG A 232 -7.35 -1.78 11.34
N THR A 233 -6.61 -2.03 12.42
CA THR A 233 -7.22 -2.30 13.72
C THR A 233 -8.07 -1.09 14.15
N PRO A 234 -9.30 -1.27 14.64
CA PRO A 234 -10.19 -0.15 14.98
C PRO A 234 -9.77 0.59 16.26
N LEU A 235 -8.54 0.40 16.75
CA LEU A 235 -8.03 1.07 17.95
C LEU A 235 -7.77 2.55 17.73
N ARG A 236 -7.09 2.92 16.63
CA ARG A 236 -6.55 4.27 16.40
C ARG A 236 -7.05 4.92 15.10
N GLU A 237 -8.29 4.65 14.73
CA GLU A 237 -9.01 5.48 13.75
C GLU A 237 -9.12 6.91 14.30
N ARG A 238 -8.50 7.87 13.60
CA ARG A 238 -8.64 9.33 13.77
C ARG A 238 -8.93 9.93 12.40
#